data_AF-A0A257NDI8-F1
#
_entry.id   AF-A0A257NDI8-F1
#
_cell.length_a   1.000
_cell.length_b   1.000
_cell.length_c   1.000
_cell.angle_alpha   90.00
_cell.angle_beta   90.00
_cell.angle_gamma   90.00
#
_symmetry.space_group_name_H-M   'P 1'
#
loop_
_entity.id
_entity.type
_entity.pdbx_description
1 polymer ?
#
loop_
_entity_poly.entity_id
_entity_poly.type
_entity_poly.pdbx_seq_one_letter_code
_entity_poly.pdbx_strand_id
1 'polypeptide(L)'
;GTLIITDDWGGYNDLENRGYKHLAVAERGDPLVAEEYLPIIHLVFSNLKTWLRGIHHGVSHQHLQAYLNEFTFRFNRRFYPFNAFRSLLDIAGDVAAPTYAELYSGDWVHPSCSSSDGVSTG
;
A
#
# COMPACT_ATOMS: atom_id res chain seq x y z
N GLY A 1 5.90 -16.91 11.02
CA GLY A 1 4.78 -16.21 10.39
C GLY A 1 4.48 -14.96 11.19
N THR A 2 4.29 -13.83 10.51
CA THR A 2 3.90 -12.54 11.10
C THR A 2 2.40 -12.54 11.38
N LEU A 3 1.98 -11.99 12.53
CA LEU A 3 0.58 -11.77 12.85
C LEU A 3 0.10 -10.48 12.16
N ILE A 4 -0.94 -10.58 11.33
CA ILE A 4 -1.59 -9.44 10.70
C ILE A 4 -2.88 -9.16 11.46
N ILE A 5 -3.04 -7.93 11.94
CA ILE A 5 -4.25 -7.44 12.62
C ILE A 5 -5.00 -6.55 11.64
N THR A 6 -6.31 -6.78 11.43
CA THR A 6 -7.14 -5.98 10.52
C THR A 6 -8.49 -5.62 11.14
N ASP A 7 -9.21 -4.70 10.51
CA ASP A 7 -10.53 -4.17 10.92
C ASP A 7 -11.73 -5.10 10.64
N ASP A 8 -11.48 -6.39 10.41
CA ASP A 8 -12.48 -7.39 9.99
C ASP A 8 -13.15 -7.10 8.62
N TRP A 9 -12.53 -6.29 7.77
CA TRP A 9 -13.04 -6.12 6.40
C TRP A 9 -12.85 -7.39 5.56
N GLY A 10 -13.91 -7.84 4.88
CA GLY A 10 -13.93 -9.11 4.13
C GLY A 10 -12.90 -9.22 3.00
N GLY A 11 -12.28 -8.11 2.58
CA GLY A 11 -11.14 -8.13 1.65
C GLY A 11 -9.90 -8.85 2.19
N TYR A 12 -9.83 -9.09 3.51
CA TYR A 12 -8.71 -9.75 4.17
C TYR A 12 -8.90 -11.25 4.43
N ASN A 13 -10.05 -11.82 4.08
CA ASN A 13 -10.38 -13.23 4.35
C ASN A 13 -9.38 -14.22 3.72
N ASP A 14 -8.69 -13.80 2.66
CA ASP A 14 -7.75 -14.62 1.93
C ASP A 14 -6.32 -14.61 2.52
N LEU A 15 -6.09 -13.90 3.63
CA LEU A 15 -4.78 -13.79 4.28
C LEU A 15 -4.29 -15.12 4.86
N GLU A 16 -5.18 -15.90 5.46
CA GLU A 16 -4.83 -17.23 5.99
C GLU A 16 -4.42 -18.18 4.86
N ASN A 17 -5.12 -18.13 3.73
CA ASN A 17 -4.79 -18.89 2.52
C ASN A 17 -3.41 -18.52 1.94
N ARG A 18 -2.93 -17.31 2.22
CA ARG A 18 -1.60 -16.82 1.82
C ARG A 18 -0.49 -17.12 2.85
N GLY A 19 -0.80 -17.89 3.89
CA GLY A 19 0.16 -18.32 4.91
C GLY A 19 0.43 -17.31 6.02
N TYR A 20 -0.39 -16.26 6.12
CA TYR A 20 -0.31 -15.30 7.21
C TYR A 20 -1.19 -15.74 8.38
N LYS A 21 -0.75 -15.45 9.62
CA LYS A 21 -1.64 -15.55 10.78
C LYS A 21 -2.48 -14.28 10.81
N HIS A 22 -3.80 -14.42 10.77
CA HIS A 22 -4.72 -13.30 10.70
C HIS A 22 -5.52 -13.17 11.99
N LEU A 23 -5.58 -11.97 12.55
CA LEU A 23 -6.46 -11.59 13.66
C LEU A 23 -7.38 -10.49 13.15
N ALA A 24 -8.63 -10.85 12.88
CA ALA A 24 -9.66 -9.89 12.53
C ALA A 24 -10.25 -9.26 13.79
N VAL A 25 -10.21 -7.94 13.88
CA VAL A 25 -10.72 -7.14 14.99
C VAL A 25 -11.76 -6.17 14.45
N ALA A 26 -13.03 -6.49 14.65
CA ALA A 26 -14.11 -5.61 14.21
C ALA A 26 -14.24 -4.42 15.17
N GLU A 27 -13.93 -3.20 14.71
CA GLU A 27 -14.14 -1.97 15.50
C GLU A 27 -15.61 -1.80 15.88
N ARG A 28 -16.56 -2.18 15.00
CA ARG A 28 -18.02 -2.02 15.19
C ARG A 28 -18.44 -0.63 15.70
N GLY A 29 -17.66 0.41 15.41
CA GLY A 29 -17.90 1.78 15.86
C GLY A 29 -17.42 2.09 17.29
N ASP A 30 -16.67 1.20 17.93
CA ASP A 30 -15.99 1.42 19.21
C ASP A 30 -14.57 1.98 18.98
N PRO A 31 -14.33 3.26 19.31
CA PRO A 31 -13.01 3.89 19.13
C PRO A 31 -11.92 3.27 20.01
N LEU A 32 -12.27 2.64 21.14
CA LEU A 32 -11.29 2.02 22.03
C LEU A 32 -10.67 0.78 21.40
N VAL A 33 -11.46 0.03 20.63
CA VAL A 33 -10.99 -1.13 19.87
C VAL A 33 -9.99 -0.70 18.79
N ALA A 34 -10.27 0.41 18.10
CA ALA A 34 -9.36 1.02 17.14
C ALA A 34 -8.03 1.42 17.80
N GLU A 35 -8.10 2.09 18.96
CA GLU A 35 -6.94 2.60 19.67
C GLU A 35 -6.05 1.47 20.22
N GLU A 36 -6.65 0.35 20.65
CA GLU A 36 -5.95 -0.81 21.19
C GLU A 36 -5.30 -1.67 20.09
N TYR A 37 -6.04 -1.98 19.02
CA TYR A 37 -5.62 -2.98 18.02
C TYR A 37 -5.07 -2.38 16.72
N LEU A 38 -5.52 -1.18 16.34
CA LEU A 38 -5.14 -0.48 15.11
C LEU A 38 -4.75 0.97 15.42
N PRO A 39 -3.79 1.20 16.35
CA PRO A 39 -3.40 2.55 16.72
C PRO A 39 -3.00 3.33 15.48
N ILE A 40 -3.29 4.63 15.46
CA ILE A 40 -2.98 5.59 14.38
C ILE A 40 -3.63 5.34 13.00
N ILE A 41 -4.45 4.29 12.81
CA ILE A 41 -4.99 3.97 11.47
C ILE A 41 -5.84 5.10 10.88
N HIS A 42 -6.69 5.73 11.69
CA HIS A 42 -7.49 6.87 11.25
C HIS A 42 -6.64 8.10 10.90
N LEU A 43 -5.48 8.27 11.54
CA LEU A 43 -4.53 9.32 11.20
C LEU A 43 -3.91 9.04 9.83
N VAL A 44 -3.54 7.79 9.54
CA VAL A 44 -3.03 7.37 8.22
C VAL A 44 -4.09 7.64 7.15
N PHE A 45 -5.35 7.25 7.36
CA PHE A 45 -6.43 7.51 6.40
C PHE A 45 -6.71 9.00 6.21
N SER A 46 -6.69 9.79 7.28
CA SER A 46 -6.87 11.24 7.21
C SER A 46 -5.74 11.91 6.42
N ASN A 47 -4.50 11.44 6.60
CA ASN A 47 -3.33 11.91 5.87
C ASN A 47 -3.41 11.51 4.39
N LEU A 48 -3.78 10.26 4.07
CA LEU A 48 -3.96 9.81 2.69
C LEU A 48 -5.02 10.64 1.96
N LYS A 49 -6.19 10.85 2.57
CA LYS A 49 -7.26 11.67 2.00
C LYS A 49 -6.81 13.11 1.76
N THR A 50 -6.06 13.67 2.69
CA THR A 50 -5.55 15.05 2.58
C THR A 50 -4.48 15.17 1.50
N TRP A 51 -3.57 14.20 1.42
CA TRP A 51 -2.55 14.11 0.38
C TRP A 51 -3.16 13.97 -1.02
N LEU A 52 -4.13 13.07 -1.19
CA LEU A 52 -4.83 12.88 -2.46
C LEU A 52 -5.49 14.17 -2.95
N ARG A 53 -6.21 14.88 -2.05
CA ARG A 53 -6.87 16.16 -2.39
C ARG A 53 -5.89 17.30 -2.64
N GLY A 54 -4.73 17.28 -1.99
CA GLY A 54 -3.75 18.37 -2.08
C GLY A 54 -2.87 18.31 -3.32
N ILE A 55 -2.51 17.11 -3.78
CA ILE A 55 -1.57 16.93 -4.90
C ILE A 55 -2.29 16.65 -6.21
N HIS A 56 -3.39 15.90 -6.19
CA HIS A 56 -4.05 15.46 -7.41
C HIS A 56 -5.31 16.30 -7.69
N HIS A 57 -5.35 16.92 -8.87
CA HIS A 57 -6.55 17.61 -9.36
C HIS A 57 -7.72 16.65 -9.63
N GLY A 58 -7.43 15.36 -9.83
CA GLY A 58 -8.41 14.29 -9.95
C GLY A 58 -7.73 12.94 -9.70
N VAL A 59 -8.46 12.02 -9.05
CA VAL A 59 -7.98 10.68 -8.72
C VAL A 59 -8.85 9.68 -9.47
N SER A 60 -8.24 8.87 -10.33
CA SER A 60 -8.93 7.80 -11.07
C SER A 60 -8.68 6.44 -10.43
N HIS A 61 -9.69 5.56 -10.43
CA HIS A 61 -9.54 4.17 -10.00
C HIS A 61 -8.46 3.42 -10.81
N GLN A 62 -8.25 3.80 -12.08
CA GLN A 62 -7.26 3.19 -12.98
C GLN A 62 -5.83 3.25 -12.44
N HIS A 63 -5.51 4.26 -11.63
CA HIS A 63 -4.15 4.46 -11.08
C HIS A 63 -4.10 4.33 -9.55
N LEU A 64 -5.11 3.71 -8.94
CA LEU A 64 -5.24 3.62 -7.48
C LEU A 64 -3.97 3.02 -6.84
N GLN A 65 -3.44 1.94 -7.39
CA GLN A 65 -2.23 1.31 -6.86
C GLN A 65 -1.01 2.24 -6.95
N ALA A 66 -0.90 3.06 -8.00
CA ALA A 66 0.17 4.04 -8.14
C ALA A 66 0.11 5.08 -7.01
N TYR A 67 -1.07 5.64 -6.76
CA TYR A 67 -1.28 6.62 -5.70
C TYR A 67 -0.95 6.04 -4.32
N LEU A 68 -1.36 4.80 -4.05
CA LEU A 68 -1.07 4.14 -2.77
C LEU A 68 0.43 3.82 -2.61
N ASN A 69 1.09 3.37 -3.67
CA ASN A 69 2.54 3.13 -3.65
C ASN A 69 3.30 4.43 -3.39
N GLU A 70 2.94 5.52 -4.05
CA GLU A 70 3.56 6.83 -3.84
C GLU A 70 3.30 7.35 -2.43
N PHE A 71 2.06 7.26 -1.93
CA PHE A 71 1.73 7.67 -0.58
C PHE A 71 2.55 6.91 0.46
N THR A 72 2.60 5.57 0.37
CA THR A 72 3.38 4.73 1.28
C THR A 72 4.87 5.06 1.21
N PHE A 73 5.40 5.30 0.01
CA PHE A 73 6.79 5.70 -0.18
C PHE A 73 7.11 7.00 0.57
N ARG A 74 6.27 8.04 0.37
CA ARG A 74 6.43 9.35 1.00
C ARG A 74 6.20 9.30 2.50
N PHE A 75 5.13 8.63 2.94
CA PHE A 75 4.72 8.56 4.34
C PHE A 75 5.78 7.87 5.21
N ASN A 76 6.31 6.73 4.75
CA ASN A 76 7.31 5.96 5.50
C ASN A 76 8.68 6.65 5.55
N ARG A 77 8.96 7.60 4.66
CA ARG A 77 10.26 8.29 4.55
C ARG A 77 10.19 9.79 4.89
N ARG A 78 9.06 10.27 5.39
CA ARG A 78 8.77 11.70 5.61
C ARG A 78 9.77 12.43 6.52
N PHE A 79 10.51 11.71 7.36
CA PHE A 79 11.51 12.29 8.26
C PHE A 79 12.94 12.32 7.68
N TYR A 80 13.19 11.64 6.56
CA TYR A 80 14.53 11.46 5.98
C TYR A 80 14.54 11.74 4.47
N PRO A 81 14.33 13.00 4.04
CA PRO A 81 14.12 13.36 2.63
C PRO A 81 15.32 12.99 1.73
N PHE A 82 16.55 13.16 2.22
CA PHE A 82 17.75 12.78 1.45
C PHE A 82 17.86 11.27 1.21
N ASN A 83 17.43 10.45 2.18
CA ASN A 83 17.42 9.00 2.02
C ASN A 83 16.30 8.55 1.10
N ALA A 84 15.17 9.27 1.09
CA ALA A 84 14.09 9.03 0.14
C ALA A 84 14.56 9.21 -1.30
N PHE A 85 15.27 10.31 -1.61
CA PHE A 85 15.80 10.53 -2.96
C PHE A 85 16.75 9.42 -3.40
N ARG A 86 17.70 9.01 -2.53
CA ARG A 86 18.61 7.89 -2.83
C ARG A 86 17.87 6.57 -3.03
N SER A 87 16.87 6.29 -2.19
CA SER A 87 16.03 5.09 -2.32
C SER A 87 15.28 5.07 -3.66
N LEU A 88 14.79 6.23 -4.13
CA LEU A 88 14.13 6.32 -5.42
C LEU A 88 15.08 6.03 -6.57
N LEU A 89 16.29 6.57 -6.54
CA LEU A 89 17.29 6.31 -7.58
C LEU A 89 17.67 4.82 -7.66
N ASP A 90 17.84 4.19 -6.50
CA ASP A 90 18.14 2.76 -6.39
C ASP A 90 17.01 1.91 -7.01
N ILE A 91 15.77 2.15 -6.58
CA ILE A 91 14.58 1.46 -7.13
C ILE A 91 14.43 1.72 -8.63
N ALA A 92 14.64 2.96 -9.09
CA ALA A 92 14.51 3.31 -10.50
C ALA A 92 15.61 2.69 -11.37
N GLY A 93 16.77 2.37 -10.80
CA GLY A 93 17.84 1.65 -11.48
C GLY A 93 17.49 0.19 -11.79
N ASP A 94 16.70 -0.44 -10.92
CA ASP A 94 16.37 -1.86 -11.00
C ASP A 94 15.00 -2.16 -11.65
N VAL A 95 14.18 -1.13 -11.89
CA VAL A 95 12.80 -1.29 -12.38
C VAL A 95 12.68 -0.81 -13.83
N ALA A 96 12.10 -1.65 -14.69
CA ALA A 96 11.70 -1.23 -16.04
C ALA A 96 10.54 -0.22 -15.96
N ALA A 97 10.78 0.99 -16.46
CA ALA A 97 9.78 2.05 -16.46
C ALA A 97 8.75 1.84 -17.59
N PRO A 98 7.44 2.04 -17.33
CA PRO A 98 6.44 2.02 -18.39
C PRO A 98 6.60 3.21 -19.33
N THR A 99 6.22 3.02 -20.59
CA THR A 99 6.08 4.14 -21.51
C THR A 99 4.87 5.01 -21.15
N TYR A 100 4.86 6.25 -21.63
CA TYR A 100 3.73 7.16 -21.42
C TYR A 100 2.41 6.54 -21.90
N ALA A 101 2.39 5.90 -23.08
CA ALA A 101 1.19 5.28 -23.62
C ALA A 101 0.67 4.15 -22.70
N GLU A 102 1.55 3.28 -22.23
CA GLU A 102 1.20 2.18 -21.32
C GLU A 102 0.68 2.70 -19.98
N LEU A 103 1.30 3.75 -19.43
CA LEU A 103 0.89 4.34 -18.16
C LEU A 103 -0.54 4.92 -18.21
N TYR A 104 -0.93 5.57 -19.32
CA TYR A 104 -2.25 6.19 -19.47
C TYR A 104 -3.33 5.27 -20.06
N SER A 105 -2.93 4.21 -20.77
CA SER A 105 -3.85 3.18 -21.27
C SER A 105 -4.52 2.41 -20.13
N GLY A 106 -3.86 2.28 -18.98
CA GLY A 106 -4.29 1.42 -17.87
C GLY A 106 -3.86 -0.04 -18.03
N ASP A 107 -3.17 -0.36 -19.12
CA ASP A 107 -2.62 -1.70 -19.36
C ASP A 107 -1.36 -1.96 -18.51
N TRP A 108 -0.78 -0.91 -17.93
CA TRP A 108 0.35 -1.04 -17.02
C TRP A 108 -0.06 -1.71 -15.70
N VAL A 109 0.52 -2.88 -15.46
CA VAL A 109 0.37 -3.60 -14.19
C VAL A 109 1.39 -3.04 -13.21
N HIS A 110 0.89 -2.29 -12.22
CA HIS A 110 1.74 -1.84 -11.12
C HIS A 110 2.30 -3.05 -10.35
N PRO A 111 3.60 -3.03 -9.98
CA PRO A 111 4.14 -4.03 -9.08
C PRO A 111 3.32 -4.06 -7.78
N SER A 112 2.61 -5.16 -7.57
CA SER A 112 1.92 -5.45 -6.32
C SER A 112 2.86 -6.28 -5.44
N CYS A 113 2.69 -6.21 -4.12
CA CYS A 113 3.51 -6.97 -3.16
C CYS A 113 3.27 -8.50 -3.22
N SER A 114 2.65 -9.01 -4.28
CA SER A 114 2.37 -10.44 -4.49
C SER A 114 3.14 -10.97 -5.70
N SER A 115 4.47 -10.93 -5.64
CA SER A 115 5.27 -11.86 -6.43
C SER A 115 5.44 -13.13 -5.61
N SER A 116 4.51 -14.07 -5.77
CA SER A 116 4.80 -15.46 -5.49
C SER A 116 5.78 -15.92 -6.56
N ASP A 117 7.08 -15.74 -6.29
CA ASP A 117 8.13 -16.34 -7.11
C ASP A 117 7.97 -17.85 -6.98
N GLY A 118 7.37 -18.44 -8.01
CA GLY A 118 7.30 -19.87 -8.20
C GLY A 118 8.71 -20.42 -8.36
N VAL A 119 9.28 -20.93 -7.28
CA VAL A 119 10.46 -21.80 -7.34
C VAL A 119 10.06 -23.03 -8.16
N SER A 120 10.51 -23.10 -9.41
CA SER A 120 10.54 -24.35 -10.16
C SER A 120 11.68 -25.20 -9.61
N THR A 121 11.40 -26.09 -8.67
CA THR A 121 12.27 -27.25 -8.46
C THR A 121 12.00 -28.24 -9.58
N GLY A 122 12.92 -28.25 -10.55
CA GLY A 122 13.22 -29.46 -11.33
C GLY A 122 14.10 -30.41 -10.53
#